data_AF-A0A7X5F843-F1
#
_entry.id   AF-A0A7X5F843-F1
#
_cell.length_a   1.000
_cell.length_b   1.000
_cell.length_c   1.000
_cell.angle_alpha   90.00
_cell.angle_beta   90.00
_cell.angle_gamma   90.00
#
_symmetry.space_group_name_H-M   'P 1'
#
loop_
_entity.id
_entity.type
_entity.pdbx_description
1 polymer ?
#
loop_
_entity_poly.entity_id
_entity_poly.type
_entity_poly.pdbx_seq_one_letter_code
_entity_poly.pdbx_strand_id
1 'polypeptide(L)'
;MVTVEYLVVGGGGGGSGFAGGGGGAGGYRAATGFVVTAQAYSITVGAGGPGGINGVPVSNGTDSIFSTITATGGGAGGQQTTAGQNGGSGGGGGGYSFGTTSGGTGNTPSTSPSQGNNGGNNAGFLNSPYASGGGGGASQVGASASSSTVAGKGGDGTSNSISGSAVTYAGGGGGGFYTTGGTPGAGGAGGGGAGNSAGGTGTAGTANTGAGGGGTGTPGTGGAGGSGVVIISYVTADWVAAGYSATGGTITTSGANTIHTFTTSETFTVQPVPVNYLKYYRRTRFPGSIT
;
A
#
# COMPACT_ATOMS: atom_id res chain seq x y z
N MET A 1 13.73 -27.37 -0.41
CA MET A 1 13.30 -26.03 0.03
C MET A 1 14.31 -25.02 -0.46
N VAL A 2 13.87 -23.81 -0.73
CA VAL A 2 14.68 -22.68 -1.23
C VAL A 2 14.14 -21.39 -0.59
N THR A 3 14.89 -20.30 -0.69
CA THR A 3 14.51 -19.02 -0.08
C THR A 3 14.20 -17.95 -1.13
N VAL A 4 13.31 -17.03 -0.76
CA VAL A 4 12.97 -15.82 -1.54
C VAL A 4 13.09 -14.56 -0.69
N GLU A 5 13.25 -13.43 -1.36
CA GLU A 5 12.86 -12.11 -0.85
C GLU A 5 11.41 -11.83 -1.28
N TYR A 6 10.65 -11.13 -0.43
CA TYR A 6 9.31 -10.68 -0.78
C TYR A 6 9.06 -9.23 -0.42
N LEU A 7 8.11 -8.64 -1.14
CA LEU A 7 7.38 -7.44 -0.79
C LEU A 7 5.88 -7.72 -0.98
N VAL A 8 5.08 -7.57 0.07
CA VAL A 8 3.62 -7.68 0.04
C VAL A 8 3.07 -6.34 0.51
N VAL A 9 2.29 -5.68 -0.35
CA VAL A 9 1.64 -4.42 -0.05
C VAL A 9 0.13 -4.57 -0.19
N GLY A 10 -0.63 -4.25 0.87
CA GLY A 10 -2.09 -4.26 0.85
C GLY A 10 -2.67 -3.18 -0.06
N GLY A 11 -3.96 -3.26 -0.38
CA GLY A 11 -4.66 -2.16 -1.07
C GLY A 11 -4.80 -0.93 -0.17
N GLY A 12 -4.68 0.28 -0.72
CA GLY A 12 -4.87 1.52 0.04
C GLY A 12 -6.33 1.81 0.35
N GLY A 13 -6.59 2.55 1.41
CA GLY A 13 -7.93 3.02 1.77
C GLY A 13 -8.41 4.17 0.88
N GLY A 14 -9.73 4.28 0.72
CA GLY A 14 -10.35 5.42 0.04
C GLY A 14 -10.25 6.70 0.89
N GLY A 15 -10.06 7.84 0.22
CA GLY A 15 -10.28 9.15 0.83
C GLY A 15 -11.77 9.48 0.89
N SER A 16 -12.14 10.46 1.71
CA SER A 16 -13.55 10.80 1.97
C SER A 16 -13.95 12.13 1.33
N GLY A 17 -15.24 12.30 1.01
CA GLY A 17 -15.82 13.62 0.73
C GLY A 17 -16.24 14.36 2.00
N PHE A 18 -16.86 15.53 1.87
CA PHE A 18 -17.48 16.26 2.99
C PHE A 18 -16.48 16.62 4.10
N ALA A 19 -15.43 17.33 3.71
CA ALA A 19 -14.26 17.62 4.54
C ALA A 19 -13.58 16.31 4.98
N GLY A 20 -13.36 15.44 4.01
CA GLY A 20 -12.88 14.12 4.26
C GLY A 20 -11.39 14.08 4.51
N GLY A 21 -10.97 13.22 5.43
CA GLY A 21 -9.58 12.84 5.59
C GLY A 21 -9.05 12.04 4.40
N GLY A 22 -7.73 12.01 4.25
CA GLY A 22 -7.07 11.14 3.28
C GLY A 22 -7.13 9.66 3.71
N GLY A 23 -7.20 8.75 2.74
CA GLY A 23 -7.09 7.32 2.99
C GLY A 23 -5.66 6.93 3.41
N GLY A 24 -5.53 5.96 4.31
CA GLY A 24 -4.27 5.36 4.70
C GLY A 24 -3.74 4.42 3.61
N ALA A 25 -2.42 4.29 3.53
CA ALA A 25 -1.82 3.29 2.68
C ALA A 25 -2.10 1.85 3.16
N GLY A 26 -2.00 0.89 2.25
CA GLY A 26 -1.96 -0.52 2.59
C GLY A 26 -0.75 -0.87 3.44
N GLY A 27 -0.82 -1.98 4.15
CA GLY A 27 0.28 -2.50 4.94
C GLY A 27 1.48 -2.79 4.04
N TYR A 28 2.69 -2.47 4.49
CA TYR A 28 3.94 -2.78 3.81
C TYR A 28 4.68 -3.88 4.56
N ARG A 29 4.88 -5.03 3.92
CA ARG A 29 5.60 -6.18 4.50
C ARG A 29 6.73 -6.59 3.55
N ALA A 30 7.97 -6.51 4.00
CA ALA A 30 9.11 -6.97 3.22
C ALA A 30 10.11 -7.73 4.09
N ALA A 31 10.68 -8.81 3.57
CA ALA A 31 11.77 -9.53 4.21
C ALA A 31 12.54 -10.39 3.20
N THR A 32 13.76 -10.75 3.56
CA THR A 32 14.62 -11.70 2.85
C THR A 32 14.62 -13.06 3.54
N GLY A 33 14.94 -14.13 2.81
CA GLY A 33 15.17 -15.45 3.40
C GLY A 33 13.89 -16.23 3.74
N PHE A 34 12.75 -15.84 3.18
CA PHE A 34 11.49 -16.56 3.38
C PHE A 34 11.55 -17.93 2.70
N VAL A 35 11.33 -19.00 3.46
CA VAL A 35 11.47 -20.37 2.98
C VAL A 35 10.22 -20.80 2.21
N VAL A 36 10.43 -21.36 1.02
CA VAL A 36 9.39 -21.96 0.18
C VAL A 36 9.77 -23.39 -0.25
N THR A 37 8.74 -24.17 -0.56
CA THR A 37 8.78 -25.58 -0.97
C THR A 37 8.07 -25.75 -2.30
N ALA A 38 8.26 -26.90 -2.95
CA ALA A 38 7.53 -27.20 -4.19
C ALA A 38 6.04 -27.35 -3.88
N GLN A 39 5.25 -26.37 -4.31
CA GLN A 39 3.80 -26.32 -4.22
C GLN A 39 3.27 -25.09 -4.97
N ALA A 40 1.95 -25.02 -5.09
CA ALA A 40 1.25 -23.80 -5.44
C ALA A 40 1.06 -22.92 -4.19
N TYR A 41 1.38 -21.63 -4.32
CA TYR A 41 1.05 -20.58 -3.36
C TYR A 41 0.00 -19.67 -3.98
N SER A 42 -1.20 -19.64 -3.42
CA SER A 42 -2.21 -18.64 -3.80
C SER A 42 -1.70 -17.24 -3.42
N ILE A 43 -1.71 -16.34 -4.38
CA ILE A 43 -1.38 -14.93 -4.20
C ILE A 43 -2.67 -14.13 -4.25
N THR A 44 -2.91 -13.34 -3.21
CA THR A 44 -4.00 -12.35 -3.20
C THR A 44 -3.39 -10.97 -3.34
N VAL A 45 -3.89 -10.19 -4.30
CA VAL A 45 -3.58 -8.77 -4.42
C VAL A 45 -4.79 -7.97 -3.96
N GLY A 46 -4.56 -7.16 -2.92
CA GLY A 46 -5.58 -6.32 -2.32
C GLY A 46 -6.07 -5.23 -3.28
N ALA A 47 -7.39 -5.05 -3.36
CA ALA A 47 -8.00 -3.94 -4.06
C ALA A 47 -7.92 -2.66 -3.21
N GLY A 48 -7.84 -1.52 -3.88
CA GLY A 48 -7.99 -0.24 -3.21
C GLY A 48 -9.44 0.01 -2.76
N GLY A 49 -9.62 0.72 -1.67
CA GLY A 49 -10.94 1.12 -1.18
C GLY A 49 -11.56 2.20 -2.08
N PRO A 50 -12.85 2.10 -2.43
CA PRO A 50 -13.53 3.16 -3.16
C PRO A 50 -13.52 4.48 -2.37
N GLY A 51 -13.43 5.60 -3.10
CA GLY A 51 -13.52 6.94 -2.52
C GLY A 51 -14.94 7.25 -2.05
N GLY A 52 -15.05 7.99 -0.94
CA GLY A 52 -16.32 8.32 -0.31
C GLY A 52 -17.11 9.39 -1.04
N ILE A 53 -18.43 9.25 -1.01
CA ILE A 53 -19.40 10.29 -1.44
C ILE A 53 -20.24 10.76 -0.24
N ASN A 54 -21.05 11.81 -0.41
CA ASN A 54 -21.89 12.32 0.68
C ASN A 54 -22.74 11.22 1.32
N GLY A 55 -22.66 11.06 2.64
CA GLY A 55 -23.53 10.14 3.37
C GLY A 55 -23.35 8.67 3.01
N VAL A 56 -22.32 8.31 2.24
CA VAL A 56 -21.97 6.92 1.94
C VAL A 56 -20.67 6.57 2.65
N PRO A 57 -20.67 5.51 3.47
CA PRO A 57 -19.47 5.06 4.16
C PRO A 57 -18.30 4.83 3.20
N VAL A 58 -17.12 5.28 3.60
CA VAL A 58 -15.88 5.06 2.86
C VAL A 58 -15.29 3.72 3.28
N SER A 59 -14.68 3.02 2.34
CA SER A 59 -14.21 1.65 2.57
C SER A 59 -12.69 1.58 2.67
N ASN A 60 -12.22 0.72 3.57
CA ASN A 60 -10.82 0.31 3.64
C ASN A 60 -10.39 -0.36 2.33
N GLY A 61 -9.09 -0.40 2.08
CA GLY A 61 -8.52 -1.33 1.11
C GLY A 61 -8.64 -2.77 1.60
N THR A 62 -8.38 -3.73 0.71
CA THR A 62 -8.35 -5.15 1.08
C THR A 62 -6.92 -5.68 1.17
N ASP A 63 -6.77 -6.83 1.82
CA ASP A 63 -5.48 -7.43 2.14
C ASP A 63 -4.78 -8.00 0.89
N SER A 64 -3.45 -7.92 0.89
CA SER A 64 -2.61 -8.73 0.01
C SER A 64 -1.98 -9.87 0.81
N ILE A 65 -1.88 -11.06 0.20
CA ILE A 65 -1.45 -12.29 0.88
C ILE A 65 -0.45 -13.06 0.02
N PHE A 66 0.67 -13.42 0.64
CA PHE A 66 1.62 -14.40 0.13
C PHE A 66 1.96 -15.40 1.25
N SER A 67 1.56 -16.67 1.07
CA SER A 67 1.75 -17.71 2.09
C SER A 67 1.16 -17.27 3.45
N THR A 68 1.97 -17.21 4.51
CA THR A 68 1.55 -16.75 5.85
C THR A 68 1.69 -15.23 6.05
N ILE A 69 2.15 -14.51 5.02
CA ILE A 69 2.36 -13.06 5.07
C ILE A 69 1.10 -12.36 4.59
N THR A 70 0.39 -11.74 5.52
CA THR A 70 -0.73 -10.83 5.23
C THR A 70 -0.27 -9.39 5.40
N ALA A 71 -0.47 -8.58 4.37
CA ALA A 71 -0.37 -7.13 4.45
C ALA A 71 -1.79 -6.55 4.43
N THR A 72 -2.19 -5.96 5.55
CA THR A 72 -3.58 -5.51 5.74
C THR A 72 -3.92 -4.31 4.86
N GLY A 73 -5.14 -4.23 4.35
CA GLY A 73 -5.62 -3.06 3.62
C GLY A 73 -5.55 -1.76 4.43
N GLY A 74 -5.41 -0.63 3.75
CA GLY A 74 -5.32 0.69 4.35
C GLY A 74 -6.67 1.20 4.87
N GLY A 75 -6.64 1.95 5.97
CA GLY A 75 -7.82 2.54 6.57
C GLY A 75 -8.43 3.66 5.74
N ALA A 76 -9.74 3.72 5.63
CA ALA A 76 -10.47 4.80 4.96
C ALA A 76 -10.37 6.13 5.71
N GLY A 77 -10.46 7.24 4.99
CA GLY A 77 -10.56 8.58 5.58
C GLY A 77 -11.85 8.77 6.40
N GLY A 78 -11.81 9.62 7.41
CA GLY A 78 -12.99 10.08 8.15
C GLY A 78 -13.77 11.11 7.34
N GLN A 79 -15.10 11.06 7.41
CA GLN A 79 -16.03 12.04 6.85
C GLN A 79 -16.58 12.94 7.96
N GLN A 80 -16.61 14.26 7.76
CA GLN A 80 -17.12 15.24 8.74
C GLN A 80 -16.54 15.04 10.16
N THR A 81 -17.37 14.61 11.12
CA THR A 81 -17.01 14.42 12.53
C THR A 81 -16.57 13.00 12.85
N THR A 82 -16.35 12.15 11.84
CA THR A 82 -15.88 10.78 12.04
C THR A 82 -14.36 10.68 12.01
N ALA A 83 -13.84 9.77 12.84
CA ALA A 83 -12.43 9.41 12.81
C ALA A 83 -12.07 8.68 11.50
N GLY A 84 -10.79 8.71 11.15
CA GLY A 84 -10.26 7.81 10.13
C GLY A 84 -10.36 6.36 10.61
N GLN A 85 -10.53 5.43 9.67
CA GLN A 85 -10.57 4.01 9.98
C GLN A 85 -9.15 3.46 10.16
N ASN A 86 -9.07 2.39 10.95
CA ASN A 86 -7.81 1.67 11.19
C ASN A 86 -7.47 0.76 10.00
N GLY A 87 -6.20 0.39 9.86
CA GLY A 87 -5.77 -0.57 8.84
C GLY A 87 -4.27 -0.85 8.88
N GLY A 88 -3.73 -1.33 7.76
CA GLY A 88 -2.28 -1.45 7.56
C GLY A 88 -1.57 -0.12 7.88
N SER A 89 -2.00 0.96 7.23
CA SER A 89 -1.86 2.33 7.72
C SER A 89 -3.25 2.94 7.99
N GLY A 90 -3.35 3.81 8.98
CA GLY A 90 -4.63 4.43 9.37
C GLY A 90 -5.04 5.60 8.46
N GLY A 91 -6.34 5.77 8.24
CA GLY A 91 -6.88 6.92 7.51
C GLY A 91 -6.85 8.22 8.33
N GLY A 92 -6.88 9.37 7.68
CA GLY A 92 -6.95 10.68 8.33
C GLY A 92 -8.36 10.97 8.88
N GLY A 93 -8.46 11.73 9.98
CA GLY A 93 -9.74 12.18 10.54
C GLY A 93 -10.42 13.25 9.67
N GLY A 94 -11.76 13.29 9.68
CA GLY A 94 -12.54 14.30 8.95
C GLY A 94 -12.51 15.70 9.59
N GLY A 95 -12.95 16.74 8.89
CA GLY A 95 -13.05 18.10 9.43
C GLY A 95 -14.49 18.60 9.54
N TYR A 96 -14.97 19.03 10.71
CA TYR A 96 -16.24 19.77 10.79
C TYR A 96 -16.38 20.54 12.11
N SER A 97 -17.40 21.39 12.24
CA SER A 97 -17.57 22.35 13.34
C SER A 97 -17.83 21.75 14.73
N PHE A 98 -18.10 20.45 14.84
CA PHE A 98 -18.64 19.84 16.08
C PHE A 98 -17.68 18.93 16.85
N GLY A 99 -16.38 18.91 16.52
CA GLY A 99 -15.40 18.22 17.37
C GLY A 99 -14.06 17.87 16.71
N THR A 100 -13.08 17.57 17.57
CA THR A 100 -11.80 17.01 17.15
C THR A 100 -11.99 15.58 16.70
N THR A 101 -11.50 15.25 15.51
CA THR A 101 -11.50 13.88 14.97
C THR A 101 -10.07 13.34 14.95
N SER A 102 -9.91 12.09 15.35
CA SER A 102 -8.63 11.39 15.28
C SER A 102 -8.42 10.77 13.91
N GLY A 103 -7.16 10.63 13.50
CA GLY A 103 -6.78 9.64 12.51
C GLY A 103 -7.01 8.22 13.04
N GLY A 104 -7.15 7.27 12.13
CA GLY A 104 -7.16 5.85 12.44
C GLY A 104 -5.76 5.35 12.82
N THR A 105 -5.70 4.23 13.53
CA THR A 105 -4.45 3.57 13.89
C THR A 105 -3.91 2.77 12.69
N GLY A 106 -2.60 2.89 12.44
CA GLY A 106 -1.87 1.98 11.58
C GLY A 106 -1.49 0.70 12.30
N ASN A 107 -0.82 -0.21 11.59
CA ASN A 107 -0.40 -1.50 12.12
C ASN A 107 -1.55 -2.25 12.81
N THR A 108 -2.73 -2.28 12.17
CA THR A 108 -3.93 -2.94 12.70
C THR A 108 -4.41 -4.00 11.71
N PRO A 109 -4.30 -5.31 12.04
CA PRO A 109 -3.68 -5.90 13.24
C PRO A 109 -2.17 -5.63 13.34
N SER A 110 -1.64 -5.74 14.57
CA SER A 110 -0.23 -5.43 14.86
C SER A 110 0.73 -6.48 14.35
N THR A 111 1.80 -6.02 13.71
CA THR A 111 2.89 -6.83 13.17
C THR A 111 4.24 -6.26 13.60
N SER A 112 5.28 -7.09 13.58
CA SER A 112 6.67 -6.69 13.86
C SER A 112 7.59 -7.20 12.75
N PRO A 113 8.31 -6.30 12.04
CA PRO A 113 8.21 -4.84 12.09
C PRO A 113 6.81 -4.33 11.70
N SER A 114 6.50 -3.08 12.08
CA SER A 114 5.20 -2.46 11.79
C SER A 114 4.90 -2.44 10.29
N GLN A 115 3.63 -2.69 9.93
CA GLN A 115 3.18 -2.64 8.53
C GLN A 115 2.68 -1.26 8.08
N GLY A 116 2.61 -0.27 8.97
CA GLY A 116 2.23 1.09 8.60
C GLY A 116 2.05 1.99 9.80
N ASN A 117 1.64 3.24 9.54
CA ASN A 117 1.57 4.29 10.55
C ASN A 117 0.15 4.86 10.70
N ASN A 118 -0.07 5.57 11.80
CA ASN A 118 -1.35 6.22 12.07
C ASN A 118 -1.65 7.33 11.06
N GLY A 119 -2.94 7.63 10.88
CA GLY A 119 -3.38 8.84 10.20
C GLY A 119 -3.28 10.08 11.10
N GLY A 120 -3.41 11.24 10.48
CA GLY A 120 -3.47 12.53 11.14
C GLY A 120 -4.88 12.96 11.52
N ASN A 121 -4.95 13.94 12.42
CA ASN A 121 -6.19 14.46 12.99
C ASN A 121 -6.61 15.77 12.31
N ASN A 122 -7.81 16.29 12.59
CA ASN A 122 -8.14 17.69 12.27
C ASN A 122 -7.53 18.72 13.25
N ALA A 123 -6.79 18.24 14.26
CA ALA A 123 -6.12 19.05 15.30
C ALA A 123 -7.02 20.05 16.05
N GLY A 124 -8.34 19.83 16.07
CA GLY A 124 -9.29 20.72 16.73
C GLY A 124 -9.57 22.02 15.96
N PHE A 125 -9.23 22.09 14.68
CA PHE A 125 -9.61 23.22 13.84
C PHE A 125 -11.08 23.12 13.40
N LEU A 126 -11.96 23.71 14.20
CA LEU A 126 -13.43 23.62 14.06
C LEU A 126 -14.06 24.79 13.29
N ASN A 127 -13.26 25.61 12.61
CA ASN A 127 -13.74 26.76 11.83
C ASN A 127 -13.52 26.52 10.34
N SER A 128 -14.35 27.16 9.52
CA SER A 128 -14.20 27.18 8.06
C SER A 128 -12.76 27.56 7.67
N PRO A 129 -12.14 26.87 6.68
CA PRO A 129 -12.73 25.89 5.76
C PRO A 129 -12.78 24.43 6.24
N TYR A 130 -12.54 24.16 7.53
CA TYR A 130 -12.60 22.83 8.15
C TYR A 130 -11.59 21.84 7.55
N ALA A 131 -10.32 22.05 7.87
CA ALA A 131 -9.22 21.18 7.47
C ALA A 131 -9.34 19.76 8.08
N SER A 132 -9.03 18.74 7.28
CA SER A 132 -8.98 17.34 7.71
C SER A 132 -7.54 16.81 7.80
N GLY A 133 -7.38 15.62 8.39
CA GLY A 133 -6.09 14.94 8.52
C GLY A 133 -5.68 14.14 7.28
N GLY A 134 -4.38 13.97 7.08
CA GLY A 134 -3.83 13.06 6.06
C GLY A 134 -3.80 11.61 6.53
N GLY A 135 -3.86 10.66 5.60
CA GLY A 135 -3.68 9.23 5.90
C GLY A 135 -2.23 8.87 6.19
N GLY A 136 -2.00 7.84 6.99
CA GLY A 136 -0.67 7.30 7.28
C GLY A 136 -0.07 6.59 6.07
N GLY A 137 1.26 6.66 5.96
CA GLY A 137 2.05 5.87 5.01
C GLY A 137 2.85 4.77 5.70
N ALA A 138 3.62 4.01 4.93
CA ALA A 138 4.46 2.95 5.47
C ALA A 138 5.69 3.45 6.26
N SER A 139 6.19 4.66 5.99
CA SER A 139 7.37 5.21 6.68
C SER A 139 7.07 6.40 7.60
N GLN A 140 5.94 7.07 7.42
CA GLN A 140 5.57 8.24 8.23
C GLN A 140 4.09 8.23 8.61
N VAL A 141 3.81 8.78 9.79
CA VAL A 141 2.46 9.13 10.25
C VAL A 141 1.87 10.20 9.33
N GLY A 142 0.56 10.13 9.06
CA GLY A 142 -0.16 11.16 8.33
C GLY A 142 -0.15 12.47 9.13
N ALA A 143 0.10 13.60 8.47
CA ALA A 143 0.11 14.88 9.17
C ALA A 143 -1.31 15.24 9.61
N SER A 144 -1.42 15.79 10.83
CA SER A 144 -2.65 16.48 11.23
C SER A 144 -2.79 17.80 10.46
N ALA A 145 -4.00 18.34 10.40
CA ALA A 145 -4.19 19.73 9.96
C ALA A 145 -3.29 20.67 10.79
N SER A 146 -2.68 21.67 10.14
CA SER A 146 -1.76 22.62 10.80
C SER A 146 -2.40 23.98 11.07
N SER A 147 -3.52 24.27 10.41
CA SER A 147 -4.39 25.42 10.65
C SER A 147 -5.79 25.11 10.12
N SER A 148 -6.76 26.01 10.32
CA SER A 148 -8.08 25.86 9.69
C SER A 148 -8.04 25.84 8.16
N THR A 149 -6.99 26.42 7.55
CA THR A 149 -6.83 26.57 6.09
C THR A 149 -5.78 25.64 5.48
N VAL A 150 -5.16 24.74 6.26
CA VAL A 150 -4.13 23.81 5.75
C VAL A 150 -4.41 22.40 6.26
N ALA A 151 -4.82 21.53 5.33
CA ALA A 151 -5.11 20.14 5.60
C ALA A 151 -3.83 19.30 5.74
N GLY A 152 -3.96 18.15 6.40
CA GLY A 152 -2.87 17.24 6.64
C GLY A 152 -2.34 16.59 5.36
N LYS A 153 -1.03 16.65 5.13
CA LYS A 153 -0.32 15.83 4.14
C LYS A 153 -0.44 14.33 4.50
N GLY A 154 -0.53 13.47 3.49
CA GLY A 154 -0.40 12.02 3.66
C GLY A 154 1.03 11.59 4.02
N GLY A 155 1.16 10.61 4.90
CA GLY A 155 2.46 10.07 5.32
C GLY A 155 3.20 9.41 4.15
N ASP A 156 4.52 9.57 4.10
CA ASP A 156 5.33 8.98 3.03
C ASP A 156 5.39 7.45 3.13
N GLY A 157 5.54 6.82 1.98
CA GLY A 157 5.76 5.40 1.81
C GLY A 157 7.21 4.97 2.03
N THR A 158 7.50 3.71 1.76
CA THR A 158 8.83 3.10 1.94
C THR A 158 9.42 2.69 0.60
N SER A 159 10.69 3.04 0.36
CA SER A 159 11.42 2.64 -0.84
C SER A 159 11.86 1.17 -0.77
N ASN A 160 11.73 0.45 -1.88
CA ASN A 160 12.22 -0.93 -2.03
C ASN A 160 12.74 -1.16 -3.46
N SER A 161 13.85 -1.87 -3.61
CA SER A 161 14.48 -2.18 -4.89
C SER A 161 14.23 -3.60 -5.40
N ILE A 162 13.32 -4.36 -4.80
CA ILE A 162 13.01 -5.77 -5.12
C ILE A 162 12.61 -5.99 -6.58
N SER A 163 12.04 -4.96 -7.23
CA SER A 163 11.66 -4.99 -8.66
C SER A 163 12.84 -4.69 -9.60
N GLY A 164 14.07 -4.58 -9.08
CA GLY A 164 15.29 -4.29 -9.84
C GLY A 164 15.66 -2.81 -9.91
N SER A 165 14.81 -1.92 -9.38
CA SER A 165 15.10 -0.49 -9.19
C SER A 165 14.31 0.05 -7.99
N ALA A 166 14.77 1.15 -7.40
CA ALA A 166 14.09 1.73 -6.23
C ALA A 166 12.70 2.28 -6.60
N VAL A 167 11.66 1.68 -6.03
CA VAL A 167 10.27 2.14 -6.12
C VAL A 167 9.76 2.42 -4.71
N THR A 168 9.01 3.50 -4.54
CA THR A 168 8.38 3.82 -3.24
C THR A 168 6.95 3.30 -3.23
N TYR A 169 6.58 2.59 -2.17
CA TYR A 169 5.27 1.95 -2.01
C TYR A 169 4.57 2.47 -0.76
N ALA A 170 3.24 2.37 -0.74
CA ALA A 170 2.39 2.63 0.42
C ALA A 170 2.49 4.08 0.95
N GLY A 171 2.31 5.07 0.06
CA GLY A 171 2.11 6.47 0.44
C GLY A 171 0.66 6.78 0.83
N GLY A 172 0.46 7.51 1.93
CA GLY A 172 -0.87 7.93 2.41
C GLY A 172 -1.49 9.06 1.59
N GLY A 173 -2.82 9.18 1.59
CA GLY A 173 -3.55 10.26 0.93
C GLY A 173 -3.56 11.56 1.74
N GLY A 174 -3.63 12.71 1.07
CA GLY A 174 -3.78 14.02 1.72
C GLY A 174 -5.23 14.34 2.10
N GLY A 175 -5.42 15.13 3.16
CA GLY A 175 -6.74 15.61 3.60
C GLY A 175 -7.31 16.72 2.72
N GLY A 176 -8.63 16.88 2.71
CA GLY A 176 -9.35 17.96 2.04
C GLY A 176 -9.97 19.03 2.96
N PHE A 177 -10.88 19.83 2.42
CA PHE A 177 -11.65 20.86 3.14
C PHE A 177 -13.14 20.75 2.86
N TYR A 178 -13.99 21.33 3.70
CA TYR A 178 -15.42 21.42 3.42
C TYR A 178 -15.75 22.43 2.30
N THR A 179 -15.11 23.61 2.33
CA THR A 179 -15.36 24.81 1.50
C THR A 179 -14.14 25.21 0.68
N THR A 180 -14.25 26.23 -0.17
CA THR A 180 -13.13 26.80 -0.93
C THR A 180 -12.24 27.69 -0.06
N GLY A 181 -10.98 27.89 -0.47
CA GLY A 181 -10.06 28.86 0.17
C GLY A 181 -8.98 28.29 1.10
N GLY A 182 -8.80 26.97 1.16
CA GLY A 182 -7.69 26.31 1.88
C GLY A 182 -6.65 25.68 0.95
N THR A 183 -5.53 25.20 1.52
CA THR A 183 -4.47 24.44 0.83
C THR A 183 -4.59 22.93 1.12
N PRO A 184 -5.02 22.10 0.15
CA PRO A 184 -5.29 20.70 0.43
C PRO A 184 -4.01 19.95 0.76
N GLY A 185 -4.12 18.85 1.49
CA GLY A 185 -2.99 18.01 1.83
C GLY A 185 -2.39 17.39 0.57
N ALA A 186 -1.08 17.48 0.42
CA ALA A 186 -0.38 16.68 -0.58
C ALA A 186 -0.49 15.19 -0.24
N GLY A 187 -0.44 14.33 -1.25
CA GLY A 187 -0.24 12.90 -1.05
C GLY A 187 1.19 12.59 -0.58
N GLY A 188 1.36 11.50 0.15
CA GLY A 188 2.67 11.00 0.55
C GLY A 188 3.44 10.39 -0.62
N ALA A 189 4.77 10.41 -0.54
CA ALA A 189 5.63 9.73 -1.51
C ALA A 189 5.26 8.24 -1.61
N GLY A 190 5.38 7.66 -2.81
CA GLY A 190 4.87 6.31 -3.08
C GLY A 190 3.43 6.27 -3.57
N GLY A 191 2.97 7.37 -4.19
CA GLY A 191 1.75 7.40 -5.01
C GLY A 191 0.49 7.84 -4.28
N GLY A 192 0.59 8.42 -3.08
CA GLY A 192 -0.56 8.93 -2.33
C GLY A 192 -1.35 9.97 -3.12
N GLY A 193 -2.68 9.88 -3.06
CA GLY A 193 -3.56 10.86 -3.68
C GLY A 193 -3.57 12.18 -2.92
N ALA A 194 -3.36 13.30 -3.62
CA ALA A 194 -3.57 14.63 -3.03
C ALA A 194 -5.04 14.89 -2.72
N GLY A 195 -5.29 15.57 -1.60
CA GLY A 195 -6.62 16.04 -1.23
C GLY A 195 -7.11 17.18 -2.12
N ASN A 196 -8.38 17.56 -1.96
CA ASN A 196 -9.02 18.64 -2.71
C ASN A 196 -10.00 19.44 -1.83
N SER A 197 -10.58 20.49 -2.40
CA SER A 197 -11.56 21.38 -1.75
C SER A 197 -12.98 21.13 -2.28
N ALA A 198 -13.95 21.92 -1.81
CA ALA A 198 -15.32 21.93 -2.30
C ALA A 198 -15.41 21.94 -3.84
N GLY A 199 -16.33 21.13 -4.39
CA GLY A 199 -16.54 20.97 -5.83
C GLY A 199 -15.48 20.17 -6.58
N GLY A 200 -14.34 19.82 -5.95
CA GLY A 200 -13.28 19.01 -6.54
C GLY A 200 -13.36 17.53 -6.15
N THR A 201 -12.70 16.68 -6.93
CA THR A 201 -12.48 15.27 -6.58
C THR A 201 -11.12 15.08 -5.91
N GLY A 202 -11.07 14.24 -4.89
CA GLY A 202 -9.80 13.80 -4.33
C GLY A 202 -9.02 12.99 -5.37
N THR A 203 -7.70 13.13 -5.39
CA THR A 203 -6.87 12.37 -6.33
C THR A 203 -6.84 10.90 -5.91
N ALA A 204 -6.95 9.97 -6.84
CA ALA A 204 -6.82 8.54 -6.54
C ALA A 204 -5.37 8.18 -6.16
N GLY A 205 -5.21 7.19 -5.28
CA GLY A 205 -3.93 6.57 -5.02
C GLY A 205 -3.42 5.83 -6.26
N THR A 206 -2.10 5.82 -6.46
CA THR A 206 -1.48 5.15 -7.60
C THR A 206 -1.71 3.64 -7.52
N ALA A 207 -2.24 3.03 -8.58
CA ALA A 207 -2.45 1.58 -8.62
C ALA A 207 -1.14 0.80 -8.45
N ASN A 208 -1.24 -0.40 -7.88
CA ASN A 208 -0.13 -1.34 -7.64
C ASN A 208 0.96 -0.79 -6.69
N THR A 209 0.62 0.20 -5.87
CA THR A 209 1.51 0.75 -4.85
C THR A 209 0.94 0.63 -3.43
N GLY A 210 -0.33 0.25 -3.29
CA GLY A 210 -1.06 0.29 -2.03
C GLY A 210 -1.30 1.71 -1.50
N ALA A 211 -1.20 2.74 -2.34
CA ALA A 211 -1.32 4.12 -1.91
C ALA A 211 -2.76 4.51 -1.50
N GLY A 212 -2.91 5.38 -0.51
CA GLY A 212 -4.21 5.92 -0.09
C GLY A 212 -4.76 7.00 -1.02
N GLY A 213 -6.09 7.11 -1.11
CA GLY A 213 -6.76 8.16 -1.89
C GLY A 213 -6.89 9.49 -1.15
N GLY A 214 -6.93 10.61 -1.87
CA GLY A 214 -7.06 11.95 -1.29
C GLY A 214 -8.49 12.27 -0.82
N GLY A 215 -8.61 13.03 0.27
CA GLY A 215 -9.90 13.54 0.75
C GLY A 215 -10.39 14.77 -0.01
N THR A 216 -11.66 15.15 0.14
CA THR A 216 -12.22 16.35 -0.51
C THR A 216 -13.39 16.97 0.27
N GLY A 217 -13.93 18.06 -0.26
CA GLY A 217 -15.10 18.78 0.22
C GLY A 217 -16.41 18.37 -0.38
N THR A 218 -17.38 19.27 -0.28
CA THR A 218 -18.74 19.08 -0.80
C THR A 218 -18.94 19.91 -2.06
N PRO A 219 -19.66 19.43 -3.07
CA PRO A 219 -20.24 18.08 -3.26
C PRO A 219 -19.24 17.04 -3.82
N GLY A 220 -17.94 17.16 -3.54
CA GLY A 220 -16.88 16.32 -4.12
C GLY A 220 -16.87 14.86 -3.63
N THR A 221 -16.24 13.99 -4.43
CA THR A 221 -15.97 12.59 -4.09
C THR A 221 -14.51 12.40 -3.72
N GLY A 222 -14.24 11.65 -2.65
CA GLY A 222 -12.88 11.28 -2.29
C GLY A 222 -12.21 10.44 -3.39
N GLY A 223 -10.89 10.42 -3.40
CA GLY A 223 -10.11 9.56 -4.28
C GLY A 223 -10.18 8.11 -3.83
N ALA A 224 -10.24 7.17 -4.77
CA ALA A 224 -10.07 5.76 -4.47
C ALA A 224 -8.63 5.46 -4.03
N GLY A 225 -8.44 4.44 -3.19
CA GLY A 225 -7.12 3.89 -2.90
C GLY A 225 -6.57 3.13 -4.11
N GLY A 226 -5.24 3.01 -4.18
CA GLY A 226 -4.55 2.18 -5.16
C GLY A 226 -4.58 0.70 -4.75
N SER A 227 -4.61 -0.20 -5.74
CA SER A 227 -4.40 -1.63 -5.50
C SER A 227 -3.03 -1.90 -4.87
N GLY A 228 -2.95 -3.00 -4.13
CA GLY A 228 -1.73 -3.55 -3.59
C GLY A 228 -0.85 -4.19 -4.66
N VAL A 229 0.25 -4.81 -4.22
CA VAL A 229 1.16 -5.57 -5.08
C VAL A 229 1.87 -6.65 -4.26
N VAL A 230 2.16 -7.78 -4.88
CA VAL A 230 3.05 -8.81 -4.31
C VAL A 230 4.24 -8.98 -5.25
N ILE A 231 5.46 -8.91 -4.73
CA ILE A 231 6.70 -9.11 -5.48
C ILE A 231 7.53 -10.17 -4.78
N ILE A 232 8.00 -11.15 -5.53
CA ILE A 232 8.84 -12.25 -5.04
C ILE A 232 10.11 -12.27 -5.88
N SER A 233 11.28 -12.30 -5.25
CA SER A 233 12.58 -12.26 -5.90
C SER A 233 13.50 -13.35 -5.36
N TYR A 234 14.30 -13.95 -6.24
CA TYR A 234 15.31 -14.93 -5.84
C TYR A 234 16.48 -15.00 -6.82
N VAL A 235 17.65 -15.42 -6.33
CA VAL A 235 18.84 -15.64 -7.15
C VAL A 235 18.61 -16.85 -8.05
N THR A 236 18.59 -16.64 -9.37
CA THR A 236 18.22 -17.67 -10.36
C THR A 236 19.13 -18.89 -10.28
N ALA A 237 20.44 -18.67 -10.13
CA ALA A 237 21.43 -19.74 -10.13
C ALA A 237 21.29 -20.68 -8.92
N ASP A 238 20.99 -20.13 -7.74
CA ASP A 238 20.84 -20.91 -6.50
C ASP A 238 19.60 -21.80 -6.57
N TRP A 239 18.51 -21.28 -7.12
CA TRP A 239 17.28 -22.02 -7.35
C TRP A 239 17.45 -23.17 -8.34
N VAL A 240 18.10 -22.89 -9.49
CA VAL A 240 18.38 -23.93 -10.49
C VAL A 240 19.33 -24.99 -9.93
N ALA A 241 20.36 -24.60 -9.17
CA ALA A 241 21.28 -25.54 -8.54
C ALA A 241 20.59 -26.44 -7.50
N ALA A 242 19.62 -25.89 -6.77
CA ALA A 242 18.75 -26.62 -5.86
C ALA A 242 17.66 -27.44 -6.56
N GLY A 243 17.55 -27.34 -7.89
CA GLY A 243 16.59 -28.09 -8.69
C GLY A 243 15.17 -27.55 -8.64
N TYR A 244 14.98 -26.24 -8.44
CA TYR A 244 13.68 -25.57 -8.45
C TYR A 244 13.54 -24.50 -9.54
N SER A 245 12.33 -24.32 -10.03
CA SER A 245 11.90 -23.18 -10.83
C SER A 245 10.53 -22.70 -10.33
N ALA A 246 10.11 -21.50 -10.77
CA ALA A 246 8.80 -20.98 -10.43
C ALA A 246 8.09 -20.32 -11.62
N THR A 247 6.76 -20.26 -11.57
CA THR A 247 5.89 -19.56 -12.51
C THR A 247 4.83 -18.72 -11.78
N GLY A 248 4.14 -17.84 -12.50
CA GLY A 248 3.10 -16.96 -11.99
C GLY A 248 3.52 -15.50 -11.96
N GLY A 249 2.56 -14.60 -12.18
CA GLY A 249 2.81 -13.16 -12.27
C GLY A 249 3.65 -12.79 -13.50
N THR A 250 4.01 -11.51 -13.57
CA THR A 250 4.96 -11.01 -14.57
C THR A 250 6.37 -11.36 -14.15
N ILE A 251 7.05 -12.18 -14.96
CA ILE A 251 8.42 -12.64 -14.68
C ILE A 251 9.42 -11.74 -15.40
N THR A 252 10.34 -11.14 -14.65
CA THR A 252 11.45 -10.33 -15.15
C THR A 252 12.76 -10.77 -14.51
N THR A 253 13.87 -10.17 -14.94
CA THR A 253 15.18 -10.37 -14.32
C THR A 253 15.86 -9.04 -14.07
N SER A 254 16.63 -8.97 -12.98
CA SER A 254 17.53 -7.85 -12.71
C SER A 254 18.81 -8.39 -12.09
N GLY A 255 19.93 -8.19 -12.77
CA GLY A 255 21.20 -8.82 -12.39
C GLY A 255 21.06 -10.35 -12.32
N ALA A 256 21.36 -10.92 -11.16
CA ALA A 256 21.30 -12.37 -10.92
C ALA A 256 19.91 -12.88 -10.47
N ASN A 257 18.94 -11.99 -10.28
CA ASN A 257 17.65 -12.33 -9.69
C ASN A 257 16.58 -12.56 -10.75
N THR A 258 15.73 -13.57 -10.52
CA THR A 258 14.40 -13.70 -11.13
C THR A 258 13.38 -13.03 -10.23
N ILE A 259 12.50 -12.23 -10.82
CA ILE A 259 11.51 -11.42 -10.11
C ILE A 259 10.11 -11.75 -10.65
N HIS A 260 9.20 -12.12 -9.76
CA HIS A 260 7.78 -12.32 -10.04
C HIS A 260 6.98 -11.15 -9.45
N THR A 261 6.24 -10.43 -10.28
CA THR A 261 5.37 -9.32 -9.86
C THR A 261 3.91 -9.67 -10.10
N PHE A 262 3.10 -9.57 -9.06
CA PHE A 262 1.66 -9.81 -9.09
C PHE A 262 0.91 -8.50 -8.82
N THR A 263 0.22 -8.01 -9.85
CA THR A 263 -0.71 -6.86 -9.76
C THR A 263 -2.17 -7.30 -9.75
N THR A 264 -2.41 -8.60 -9.89
CA THR A 264 -3.71 -9.29 -9.80
C THR A 264 -3.52 -10.61 -9.05
N SER A 265 -4.59 -11.11 -8.42
CA SER A 265 -4.55 -12.38 -7.69
C SER A 265 -4.36 -13.56 -8.65
N GLU A 266 -3.32 -14.36 -8.41
CA GLU A 266 -2.94 -15.51 -9.22
C GLU A 266 -2.25 -16.56 -8.34
N THR A 267 -1.58 -17.54 -8.96
CA THR A 267 -0.81 -18.58 -8.25
C THR A 267 0.67 -18.44 -8.55
N PHE A 268 1.50 -18.36 -7.50
CA PHE A 268 2.94 -18.57 -7.58
C PHE A 268 3.23 -20.06 -7.42
N THR A 269 3.69 -20.71 -8.49
CA THR A 269 3.93 -22.17 -8.47
C THR A 269 5.41 -22.45 -8.41
N VAL A 270 5.87 -23.06 -7.31
CA VAL A 270 7.23 -23.57 -7.16
C VAL A 270 7.23 -25.04 -7.53
N GLN A 271 8.12 -25.45 -8.43
CA GLN A 271 8.18 -26.82 -8.94
C GLN A 271 9.61 -27.30 -9.13
N PRO A 272 9.86 -28.63 -9.08
CA PRO A 272 11.15 -29.17 -9.45
C PRO A 272 11.48 -28.86 -10.92
N VAL A 273 12.74 -28.53 -11.19
CA VAL A 273 13.22 -28.41 -12.57
C VAL A 273 13.25 -29.81 -13.20
N PRO A 274 12.74 -30.00 -14.43
CA PRO A 274 12.84 -31.28 -15.12
C PRO A 274 14.28 -31.80 -15.19
N VAL A 275 14.46 -33.08 -14.90
CA VAL A 275 15.76 -33.76 -14.68
C VAL A 275 16.77 -33.59 -15.82
N ASN A 276 16.30 -33.31 -17.04
CA ASN A 276 17.15 -33.09 -18.21
C ASN A 276 17.88 -31.73 -18.20
N TYR A 277 17.34 -30.71 -17.51
CA TYR A 277 17.97 -29.39 -17.42
C TYR A 277 19.17 -29.39 -16.46
N LEU A 278 19.09 -30.16 -15.37
CA LEU A 278 20.19 -30.31 -14.39
C LEU A 278 21.44 -30.95 -15.02
N LYS A 279 21.27 -31.89 -15.96
CA LYS A 279 22.37 -32.54 -16.69
C LYS A 279 23.11 -31.56 -17.60
N TYR A 280 22.41 -30.62 -18.23
CA TYR A 280 23.03 -29.56 -19.05
C TYR A 280 23.72 -28.49 -18.20
N TYR A 281 23.13 -28.09 -17.07
CA TYR A 281 23.72 -27.09 -16.17
C TYR A 281 25.02 -27.58 -15.51
N ARG A 282 25.08 -28.86 -15.09
CA ARG A 282 26.32 -29.44 -14.54
C ARG A 282 27.43 -29.61 -15.60
N ARG A 283 27.08 -29.96 -16.84
CA ARG A 283 28.05 -30.14 -17.95
C ARG A 283 28.71 -28.84 -18.41
N THR A 284 28.03 -27.70 -18.30
CA THR A 284 28.53 -26.42 -18.82
C THR A 284 29.41 -25.64 -17.83
N ARG A 285 29.32 -25.91 -16.52
CA ARG A 285 30.18 -25.28 -15.49
C ARG A 285 31.28 -26.16 -14.90
N PHE A 286 31.18 -27.50 -15.01
CA PHE A 286 32.23 -28.41 -14.57
C PHE A 286 32.57 -29.40 -15.71
N PRO A 287 33.39 -29.00 -16.69
CA PRO A 287 33.69 -29.83 -17.86
C PRO A 287 34.47 -31.13 -17.58
N GLY A 288 34.76 -31.48 -16.32
CA GLY A 288 35.79 -32.49 -15.99
C GLY A 288 35.51 -33.43 -14.82
N SER A 289 34.27 -33.60 -14.33
CA SER A 289 34.00 -34.52 -13.21
C SER A 289 32.89 -35.52 -13.54
N ILE A 290 33.06 -36.30 -14.60
CA ILE A 290 32.39 -37.60 -14.75
C ILE A 290 33.41 -38.56 -15.36
N THR A 291 34.19 -39.19 -14.50
CA THR A 291 34.82 -40.50 -14.68
C THR A 291 34.67 -41.24 -13.37
#